data_AF-A0A0J8U0J9-F1
#
_entry.id   AF-A0A0J8U0J9-F1
#
_cell.length_a   1.000
_cell.length_b   1.000
_cell.length_c   1.000
_cell.angle_alpha   90.00
_cell.angle_beta   90.00
_cell.angle_gamma   90.00
#
_symmetry.space_group_name_H-M   'P 1'
#
loop_
_entity.id
_entity.type
_entity.pdbx_description
1 polymer ?
#
loop_
_entity_poly.entity_id
_entity_poly.type
_entity_poly.pdbx_seq_one_letter_code
_entity_poly.pdbx_strand_id
1 'polypeptide(L)'
;MSAETWAVYAVDSTEPKYVNATYTIDEVTDPGEYEGWFDIFVDLDDGSQEGVASFDANNLAGQELLEAIDAEIKSAGRPPRGRAVVEP
;
A
#
# COMPACT_ATOMS: atom_id res chain seq x y z
N MET A 1 3.75 9.81 15.25
CA MET A 1 3.36 9.16 13.99
C MET A 1 2.31 8.11 14.28
N SER A 2 1.04 8.52 14.16
CA SER A 2 -0.07 7.60 13.97
C SER A 2 -0.25 7.40 12.46
N ALA A 3 -0.60 6.19 12.07
CA ALA A 3 -1.05 5.88 10.72
C ALA A 3 -2.35 5.07 10.85
N GLU A 4 -3.28 5.29 9.94
CA GLU A 4 -4.55 4.57 9.91
C GLU A 4 -4.65 3.81 8.60
N THR A 5 -5.07 2.54 8.68
CA THR A 5 -5.26 1.74 7.47
C THR A 5 -6.37 2.33 6.62
N TRP A 6 -5.95 2.85 5.48
CA TRP A 6 -6.82 3.47 4.49
C TRP A 6 -7.42 2.40 3.58
N ALA A 7 -6.62 1.45 3.12
CA ALA A 7 -7.09 0.37 2.27
C ALA A 7 -6.24 -0.89 2.36
N VAL A 8 -6.87 -2.02 2.02
CA VAL A 8 -6.18 -3.30 1.88
C VAL A 8 -6.52 -3.88 0.51
N TYR A 9 -5.50 -4.29 -0.25
CA TYR A 9 -5.64 -4.91 -1.56
C TYR A 9 -5.04 -6.32 -1.55
N ALA A 10 -5.60 -7.24 -2.33
CA ALA A 10 -4.91 -8.49 -2.62
C ALA A 10 -3.64 -8.22 -3.43
N VAL A 11 -2.63 -9.08 -3.34
CA VAL A 11 -1.53 -9.09 -4.30
C VAL A 11 -1.93 -9.95 -5.50
N ASP A 12 -1.83 -9.43 -6.72
CA ASP A 12 -2.08 -10.20 -7.95
C ASP A 12 -0.79 -10.87 -8.40
N SER A 13 -0.54 -12.07 -7.88
CA SER A 13 0.65 -12.85 -8.20
C SER A 13 0.39 -14.35 -8.14
N THR A 14 1.10 -15.09 -9.00
CA THR A 14 1.18 -16.55 -8.95
C THR A 14 2.46 -17.05 -8.26
N GLU A 15 3.32 -16.14 -7.82
CA GLU A 15 4.52 -16.51 -7.07
C GLU A 15 4.13 -17.05 -5.69
N PRO A 16 4.68 -18.20 -5.25
CA PRO A 16 4.29 -18.83 -3.99
C PRO A 16 4.42 -17.92 -2.76
N LYS A 17 5.37 -16.96 -2.78
CA LYS A 17 5.56 -15.98 -1.70
C LYS A 17 4.36 -15.03 -1.56
N TYR A 18 3.70 -14.70 -2.67
CA TYR A 18 2.69 -13.63 -2.73
C TYR A 18 1.26 -14.13 -2.99
N VAL A 19 1.06 -15.44 -3.19
CA VAL A 19 -0.22 -16.03 -3.64
C VAL A 19 -1.42 -15.71 -2.74
N ASN A 20 -1.19 -15.50 -1.44
CA ASN A 20 -2.21 -15.08 -0.47
C ASN A 20 -1.83 -13.75 0.23
N ALA A 21 -0.86 -13.02 -0.33
CA ALA A 21 -0.39 -11.79 0.28
C ALA A 21 -1.39 -10.64 0.05
N THR A 22 -1.33 -9.64 0.93
CA THR A 22 -2.09 -8.40 0.80
C THR A 22 -1.16 -7.20 0.83
N TYR A 23 -1.52 -6.14 0.11
CA TYR A 23 -0.98 -4.81 0.35
C TYR A 23 -1.83 -4.10 1.38
N THR A 24 -1.18 -3.62 2.44
CA THR A 24 -1.79 -2.71 3.43
C THR A 24 -1.27 -1.31 3.15
N ILE A 25 -2.20 -0.36 3.04
CA ILE A 25 -1.92 1.03 2.75
C ILE A 25 -2.39 1.85 3.93
N ASP A 26 -1.45 2.46 4.64
CA ASP A 26 -1.72 3.28 5.80
C ASP A 26 -1.51 4.76 5.44
N GLU A 27 -2.50 5.59 5.77
CA GLU A 27 -2.40 7.05 5.67
C GLU A 27 -1.78 7.60 6.96
N VAL A 28 -0.72 8.39 6.83
CA VAL A 28 -0.04 9.04 7.95
C VAL A 28 -0.87 10.25 8.38
N THR A 29 -1.37 10.19 9.60
CA THR A 29 -2.28 11.19 10.19
C THR A 29 -1.59 12.13 11.19
N ASP A 30 -0.26 12.20 11.17
CA ASP A 30 0.50 13.06 12.07
C ASP A 30 0.35 14.54 11.63
N PRO A 31 -0.18 15.46 12.46
CA PRO A 31 -0.45 16.87 12.10
C PRO A 31 0.81 17.74 11.93
N GLY A 32 1.94 17.14 11.54
CA GLY A 32 3.24 17.75 11.32
C GLY A 32 3.73 17.58 9.87
N GLU A 33 5.01 17.24 9.69
CA GLU A 33 5.71 17.23 8.39
C GLU A 33 5.24 16.13 7.41
N TYR A 34 4.40 15.19 7.85
CA TYR A 34 4.02 13.99 7.10
C TYR A 34 2.50 13.79 6.98
N GLU A 35 1.70 14.81 7.29
CA GLU A 35 0.25 14.76 7.00
C GLU A 35 0.06 14.44 5.51
N GLY A 36 -0.81 13.47 5.17
CA GLY A 36 -1.11 13.06 3.80
C GLY A 36 -0.03 12.20 3.11
N TRP A 37 0.96 11.71 3.85
CA TRP A 37 1.83 10.64 3.37
C TRP A 37 1.14 9.28 3.45
N PHE A 38 1.55 8.37 2.58
CA PHE A 38 1.08 6.99 2.56
C PHE A 38 2.25 6.03 2.70
N ASP A 39 2.10 5.09 3.63
CA ASP A 39 2.99 3.95 3.80
C ASP A 39 2.34 2.71 3.18
N ILE A 40 3.12 1.98 2.38
CA ILE A 40 2.67 0.75 1.70
C ILE A 40 3.48 -0.42 2.24
N PHE A 41 2.78 -1.44 2.72
CA PHE A 41 3.34 -2.70 3.20
C PHE A 41 2.77 -3.87 2.41
N VAL A 42 3.55 -4.95 2.31
CA VAL A 42 3.03 -6.25 1.87
C VAL A 42 3.03 -7.21 3.04
N ASP A 43 1.87 -7.72 3.38
CA ASP A 43 1.65 -8.76 4.38
C ASP A 43 1.64 -10.11 3.69
N LEU A 44 2.58 -10.97 4.05
CA LEU A 44 2.75 -12.29 3.47
C LEU A 44 1.95 -13.35 4.24
N ASP A 45 1.68 -14.47 3.58
CA ASP A 45 0.88 -15.57 4.14
C ASP A 45 1.51 -16.20 5.40
N ASP A 46 2.83 -16.07 5.57
CA ASP A 46 3.55 -16.54 6.75
C ASP A 46 3.45 -15.57 7.96
N GLY A 47 2.70 -14.48 7.81
CA GLY A 47 2.51 -13.44 8.82
C GLY A 47 3.65 -12.43 8.89
N SER A 48 4.63 -12.49 7.99
CA SER A 48 5.65 -11.44 7.88
C SER A 48 5.13 -10.24 7.08
N GLN A 49 5.64 -9.06 7.43
CA GLN A 49 5.32 -7.81 6.76
C GLN A 49 6.60 -7.20 6.20
N GLU A 50 6.58 -6.78 4.93
CA GLU A 50 7.68 -6.09 4.28
C GLU A 50 7.25 -4.68 3.86
N GLY A 51 8.10 -3.69 4.13
CA GLY A 51 7.91 -2.34 3.58
C GLY A 51 8.07 -2.33 2.06
N VAL A 52 7.19 -1.60 1.39
CA VAL A 52 7.21 -1.42 -0.07
C VAL A 52 7.67 -0.01 -0.41
N ALA A 53 6.95 1.01 0.09
CA ALA A 53 7.23 2.41 -0.20
C ALA A 53 6.61 3.32 0.89
N SER A 54 7.09 4.55 0.95
CA SER A 54 6.54 5.64 1.74
C SER A 54 6.64 6.91 0.89
N PHE A 55 5.52 7.59 0.65
CA PHE A 55 5.49 8.74 -0.27
C PHE A 55 4.44 9.78 0.10
N ASP A 56 4.69 11.03 -0.31
CA ASP A 56 3.76 12.14 -0.16
C ASP A 56 2.66 12.06 -1.22
N ALA A 57 1.40 12.00 -0.79
CA ALA A 57 0.24 11.98 -1.67
C ALA A 57 -0.76 13.13 -1.40
N ASN A 58 -0.33 14.22 -0.74
CA ASN A 58 -1.18 15.33 -0.27
C ASN A 58 -2.12 15.99 -1.31
N ASN A 59 -1.93 15.73 -2.60
CA ASN A 59 -2.75 16.28 -3.67
C ASN A 59 -3.31 15.21 -4.62
N LEU A 60 -3.24 13.94 -4.22
CA LEU A 60 -3.74 12.82 -5.01
C LEU A 60 -5.02 12.30 -4.38
N ALA A 61 -6.00 11.96 -5.22
CA ALA A 61 -7.25 11.37 -4.78
C ALA A 61 -7.79 10.40 -5.82
N GLY A 62 -8.65 9.47 -5.37
CA GLY A 62 -9.34 8.53 -6.24
C GLY A 62 -8.36 7.77 -7.15
N GLN A 63 -8.61 7.81 -8.46
CA GLN A 63 -7.82 7.07 -9.45
C GLN A 63 -6.35 7.53 -9.51
N GLU A 64 -6.06 8.83 -9.35
CA GLU A 64 -4.69 9.36 -9.43
C GLU A 64 -3.83 8.85 -8.25
N LEU A 65 -4.43 8.76 -7.05
CA LEU A 65 -3.78 8.16 -5.89
C LEU A 65 -3.48 6.68 -6.13
N LEU A 66 -4.45 5.94 -6.67
CA LEU A 66 -4.29 4.52 -6.98
C LEU A 66 -3.19 4.27 -8.02
N GLU A 67 -3.08 5.13 -9.04
CA GLU A 67 -2.01 5.03 -10.05
C GLU A 67 -0.62 5.33 -9.47
N ALA A 68 -0.52 6.28 -8.52
CA ALA A 68 0.72 6.55 -7.81
C ALA A 68 1.14 5.36 -6.93
N ILE A 69 0.20 4.77 -6.19
CA ILE A 69 0.43 3.54 -5.40
C ILE A 69 0.96 2.42 -6.31
N ASP A 70 0.33 2.20 -7.47
CA ASP A 70 0.75 1.19 -8.43
C ASP A 70 2.17 1.45 -8.99
N ALA A 71 2.50 2.72 -9.23
CA ALA A 71 3.83 3.11 -9.66
C ALA A 71 4.89 2.81 -8.59
N GLU A 72 4.60 3.08 -7.32
CA GLU A 72 5.51 2.79 -6.20
C GLU A 72 5.70 1.28 -6.00
N ILE A 73 4.62 0.50 -5.99
CA ILE A 73 4.66 -0.98 -5.93
C ILE A 73 5.54 -1.55 -7.06
N LYS A 74 5.34 -1.06 -8.27
CA LYS A 74 6.11 -1.48 -9.44
C LYS A 74 7.58 -1.05 -9.35
N SER A 75 7.85 0.17 -8.89
CA SER A 75 9.20 0.70 -8.69
C SER A 75 9.98 -0.13 -7.66
N ALA A 76 9.30 -0.60 -6.61
CA ALA A 76 9.83 -1.52 -5.60
C ALA A 76 10.01 -2.97 -6.12
N GLY A 77 9.67 -3.25 -7.39
CA GLY A 77 9.78 -4.58 -7.99
C GLY A 77 8.82 -5.59 -7.38
N ARG A 78 7.70 -5.14 -6.83
CA ARG A 78 6.67 -5.99 -6.24
C ARG A 78 5.58 -6.33 -7.27
N PRO A 79 4.84 -7.45 -7.09
CA PRO A 79 3.73 -7.78 -7.98
C PRO A 79 2.63 -6.71 -7.92
N PRO A 80 1.82 -6.55 -8.97
CA PRO A 80 0.75 -5.56 -8.97
C PRO A 80 -0.28 -5.82 -7.86
N ARG A 81 -0.95 -4.76 -7.42
CA ARG A 81 -2.12 -4.91 -6.55
C ARG A 81 -3.29 -5.50 -7.35
N GLY A 82 -4.07 -6.34 -6.69
CA GLY A 82 -5.30 -6.92 -7.18
C GLY A 82 -6.52 -6.17 -6.66
N ARG A 83 -7.62 -6.89 -6.45
CA ARG A 83 -8.88 -6.33 -5.95
C ARG A 83 -8.75 -5.78 -4.53
N ALA A 84 -9.55 -4.76 -4.22
CA ALA A 84 -9.73 -4.30 -2.85
C ALA A 84 -10.31 -5.43 -1.98
N VAL A 85 -9.76 -5.58 -0.78
CA VAL A 85 -10.24 -6.44 0.31
C VAL A 85 -10.96 -5.58 1.34
N VAL A 86 -10.42 -4.39 1.61
CA VAL A 86 -11.04 -3.33 2.41
C VAL A 86 -10.96 -2.05 1.60
N GLU A 87 -12.12 -1.41 1.39
CA GLU A 87 -12.24 -0.09 0.80
C GLU A 87 -12.40 0.95 1.93
N PRO A 88 -11.86 2.18 1.77
CA PRO A 88 -12.11 3.30 2.68
C PRO A 88 -13.57 3.75 2.69
#